data_AF-A0A7V5CY69-F1
#
_entry.id   AF-A0A7V5CY69-F1
#
_cell.length_a   1.000
_cell.length_b   1.000
_cell.length_c   1.000
_cell.angle_alpha   90.00
_cell.angle_beta   90.00
_cell.angle_gamma   90.00
#
_symmetry.space_group_name_H-M   'P 1'
#
loop_
_entity.id
_entity.type
_entity.pdbx_description
1 polymer ?
#
loop_
_entity_poly.entity_id
_entity_poly.type
_entity_poly.pdbx_seq_one_letter_code
_entity_poly.pdbx_strand_id
1 'polypeptide(L)' 'MRVALINTNRVWPPVTPVGLDYLAEAMHAAGHSVALLDLCWEEEPRGAIARFFRRSEFELVGVTLRNTDDCAFGSRQSF' A
#
# COMPACT_ATOMS: atom_id res chain seq x y z
N MET A 1 -9.75 16.13 2.74
CA MET A 1 -9.73 14.86 3.49
C MET A 1 -8.30 14.37 3.63
N ARG A 2 -8.01 13.64 4.71
CA ARG A 2 -6.75 12.93 4.89
C ARG A 2 -6.91 11.46 4.57
N VAL A 3 -6.18 10.99 3.56
CA VAL A 3 -6.30 9.63 2.99
C VAL A 3 -5.04 8.84 3.28
N ALA A 4 -5.21 7.61 3.77
CA ALA A 4 -4.15 6.62 3.88
C ALA A 4 -4.16 5.72 2.64
N LEU A 5 -3.02 5.56 1.98
CA LEU A 5 -2.83 4.57 0.92
C LEU A 5 -1.82 3.52 1.36
N ILE A 6 -2.22 2.25 1.36
CA ILE A 6 -1.42 1.15 1.92
C ILE A 6 -1.04 0.17 0.81
N ASN A 7 0.27 0.01 0.57
CA ASN A 7 0.79 -1.11 -0.21
C ASN A 7 0.91 -2.34 0.67
N THR A 8 0.20 -3.41 0.31
CA THR A 8 0.26 -4.70 1.01
C THR A 8 1.21 -5.70 0.34
N ASN A 9 1.72 -5.38 -0.85
CA ASN A 9 2.61 -6.28 -1.57
C ASN A 9 3.96 -6.38 -0.85
N ARG A 10 4.31 -7.60 -0.42
CA ARG A 10 5.59 -7.94 0.24
C ARG A 10 6.37 -8.99 -0.52
N VAL A 11 6.06 -9.22 -1.80
CA VAL A 11 6.79 -10.14 -2.67
C VAL A 11 8.23 -9.66 -2.85
N TRP A 12 9.17 -10.60 -2.87
CA TRP A 12 10.59 -10.35 -3.13
C TRP A 12 11.00 -10.96 -4.49
N PRO A 13 11.73 -10.23 -5.35
CA PRO A 13 12.24 -8.86 -5.17
C PRO A 13 11.12 -7.79 -5.14
N PRO A 14 11.36 -6.63 -4.49
CA PRO A 14 10.33 -5.64 -4.26
C PRO A 14 9.92 -4.98 -5.57
N VAL A 15 8.62 -4.70 -5.71
CA VAL A 15 8.06 -4.03 -6.89
C VAL A 15 7.30 -2.79 -6.42
N THR A 16 7.69 -1.63 -6.95
CA THR A 16 7.09 -0.34 -6.61
C THR A 16 5.56 -0.35 -6.85
N PRO A 17 4.75 0.14 -5.90
CA PRO A 17 3.30 0.22 -6.03
C PRO A 17 2.88 1.45 -6.87
N VAL A 18 3.28 1.52 -8.14
CA VAL A 18 3.09 2.70 -9.03
C VAL A 18 1.63 3.16 -9.11
N GLY A 19 0.66 2.25 -8.99
CA GLY A 19 -0.75 2.62 -8.94
C GLY A 19 -1.10 3.56 -7.77
N LEU A 20 -0.40 3.45 -6.64
CA LEU A 20 -0.57 4.37 -5.51
C LEU A 20 0.00 5.77 -5.80
N ASP A 21 1.06 5.89 -6.60
CA ASP A 21 1.62 7.18 -7.00
C ASP A 21 0.60 7.96 -7.84
N TYR A 22 -0.04 7.30 -8.82
CA TYR A 22 -1.09 7.91 -9.64
C TYR A 22 -2.31 8.32 -8.81
N LEU A 23 -2.73 7.48 -7.85
CA LEU A 23 -3.82 7.83 -6.95
C LEU A 23 -3.44 9.00 -6.04
N ALA A 24 -2.23 9.02 -5.50
CA ALA A 24 -1.75 10.10 -4.65
C ALA A 24 -1.69 11.43 -5.39
N GLU A 25 -1.22 11.44 -6.64
CA GLU A 25 -1.19 12.63 -7.50
C GLU A 25 -2.61 13.16 -7.77
N ALA A 26 -3.53 12.29 -8.20
CA ALA A 26 -4.91 12.68 -8.47
C ALA A 26 -5.64 13.20 -7.22
N MET A 27 -5.40 12.58 -6.06
CA MET A 27 -5.96 13.01 -4.78
C MET A 27 -5.39 14.35 -4.32
N HIS A 28 -4.09 14.58 -4.48
CA HIS A 28 -3.48 15.88 -4.21
C HIS A 28 -4.04 16.97 -5.11
N ALA A 29 -4.21 16.69 -6.41
CA ALA A 29 -4.82 17.63 -7.36
C ALA A 29 -6.26 18.00 -6.99
N ALA A 30 -7.00 17.08 -6.36
CA ALA A 30 -8.35 17.32 -5.83
C ALA A 30 -8.38 17.99 -4.43
N GLY A 31 -7.22 18.36 -3.86
CA GLY A 31 -7.13 19.03 -2.56
C GLY A 31 -7.19 18.11 -1.35
N HIS A 32 -6.95 16.80 -1.52
CA HIS A 32 -6.79 15.86 -0.42
C HIS A 32 -5.32 15.74 0.00
N SER A 33 -5.08 15.40 1.27
CA SER A 33 -3.74 15.06 1.76
C SER A 33 -3.58 13.55 1.80
N VAL A 34 -2.47 13.05 1.28
CA VAL A 34 -2.23 11.60 1.17
C VAL A 34 -1.02 11.21 2.01
N ALA A 35 -1.16 10.17 2.82
CA ALA A 35 -0.05 9.49 3.48
C ALA A 35 0.05 8.05 2.97
N LEU A 36 1.26 7.63 2.60
CA LEU A 36 1.52 6.30 2.07
C LEU A 36 2.18 5.42 3.14
N LEU A 37 1.70 4.19 3.29
CA LEU A 37 2.32 3.13 4.08
C LEU A 37 2.71 1.99 3.14
N ASP A 38 4.01 1.83 2.90
CA ASP A 38 4.53 0.73 2.10
C ASP A 38 5.00 -0.42 3.00
N LEU A 39 4.21 -1.49 3.06
CA LEU A 39 4.55 -2.67 3.88
C LEU A 39 5.63 -3.56 3.25
N CYS A 40 6.03 -3.30 2.00
CA CYS A 40 7.08 -4.06 1.31
C CYS A 40 8.41 -4.03 2.07
N TRP A 41 8.70 -2.92 2.75
CA TRP A 41 9.96 -2.68 3.48
C TRP A 41 9.84 -2.91 4.99
N GLU A 42 8.65 -3.23 5.49
CA GLU A 42 8.40 -3.38 6.92
C GLU A 42 8.63 -4.84 7.36
N GLU A 43 9.55 -5.04 8.30
CA GLU A 43 9.81 -6.33 8.93
C GLU A 43 8.62 -6.79 9.79
N GLU A 44 7.95 -5.84 10.47
CA GLU A 44 6.85 -6.08 11.40
C GLU A 44 5.58 -5.30 10.96
N PRO A 45 4.80 -5.83 9.99
CA PRO A 45 3.71 -5.08 9.36
C PRO A 45 2.61 -4.63 10.32
N ARG A 46 2.28 -5.46 11.33
CA ARG A 46 1.19 -5.15 12.27
C ARG A 46 1.49 -3.91 13.10
N GLY A 47 2.70 -3.80 13.63
CA GLY A 47 3.13 -2.62 14.37
C GLY A 47 3.45 -1.45 13.46
N ALA A 48 3.86 -1.66 12.20
CA ALA A 48 3.95 -0.59 11.21
C ALA A 48 2.59 0.07 10.98
N ILE A 49 1.55 -0.73 10.76
CA ILE A 49 0.14 -0.28 10.65
C ILE A 49 -0.27 0.46 11.93
N ALA A 50 -0.03 -0.12 13.11
CA ALA A 50 -0.41 0.50 14.37
C ALA A 50 0.33 1.83 14.61
N ARG A 51 1.62 1.93 14.28
CA ARG A 51 2.40 3.19 14.35
C ARG A 51 1.86 4.23 13.38
N PHE A 52 1.51 3.82 12.16
CA PHE A 52 0.99 4.71 11.12
C PHE A 52 -0.34 5.35 11.53
N PHE A 53 -1.30 4.55 12.00
CA PHE A 53 -2.61 5.05 12.45
C PHE A 53 -2.57 5.79 13.79
N ARG A 54 -1.56 5.57 14.64
CA ARG A 54 -1.36 6.39 15.86
C ARG A 54 -0.88 7.82 15.57
N ARG A 55 -0.22 8.04 14.42
CA ARG A 55 0.35 9.36 14.09
C ARG A 55 -0.72 10.34 13.64
N SER A 56 -1.86 9.85 13.13
CA SER A 56 -2.80 10.67 12.38
C SER A 56 -4.14 9.96 12.22
N GLU A 57 -5.23 10.72 12.30
CA GLU A 57 -6.55 10.24 11.90
C GLU A 57 -6.73 10.36 10.39
N PHE A 58 -7.39 9.37 9.78
CA PHE A 58 -7.65 9.29 8.36
C PHE A 58 -9.15 9.10 8.14
N GLU A 59 -9.70 9.82 7.17
CA GLU A 59 -11.12 9.73 6.80
C GLU A 59 -11.38 8.61 5.79
N LEU A 60 -10.34 8.22 5.04
CA LEU A 60 -10.39 7.15 4.04
C LEU A 60 -9.10 6.34 4.08
N VAL A 61 -9.23 5.02 3.95
CA VAL A 61 -8.12 4.09 3.82
C VAL A 61 -8.27 3.31 2.51
N GLY A 62 -7.33 3.52 1.59
CA GLY A 62 -7.16 2.70 0.40
C GLY A 62 -6.11 1.62 0.64
N VAL A 63 -6.44 0.37 0.30
CA VAL A 63 -5.53 -0.77 0.40
C VAL A 63 -5.36 -1.38 -0.97
N THR A 64 -4.13 -1.47 -1.48
CA THR A 64 -3.89 -2.14 -2.76
C THR A 64 -3.61 -3.63 -2.55
N LEU A 65 -4.27 -4.45 -3.36
CA LEU A 65 -4.00 -5.87 -3.58
C LEU A 65 -3.49 -6.02 -5.00
N ARG A 66 -2.15 -6.03 -5.16
CA ARG A 66 -1.51 -6.09 -6.49
C ARG A 66 -1.62 -7.48 -7.11
N ASN A 67 -1.37 -8.50 -6.31
CA ASN A 67 -1.32 -9.88 -6.74
C ASN A 67 -2.44 -10.64 -6.03
N THR A 68 -3.16 -11.46 -6.78
CA THR A 68 -4.14 -12.38 -6.22
C THR A 68 -3.47 -13.69 -5.79
N ASP A 69 -2.46 -14.14 -6.52
CA ASP A 69 -1.64 -15.33 -6.24
C ASP A 69 -0.14 -14.94 -6.11
N ASP A 70 0.76 -15.92 -6.22
CA ASP A 70 2.21 -15.68 -6.17
C ASP A 70 2.77 -14.98 -7.42
N CYS A 71 1.97 -14.90 -8.51
CA CYS A 71 2.34 -14.37 -9.81
C CYS A 71 3.68 -14.94 -10.35
N ALA A 72 4.01 -16.18 -10.00
CA ALA A 72 5.27 -16.81 -10.34
C ALA A 72 5.08 -17.93 -11.38
N PHE A 73 5.55 -17.72 -12.62
CA PHE A 73 5.49 -18.77 -13.65
C PHE A 73 6.21 -20.06 -13.22
N GLY A 74 7.29 -19.93 -12.42
CA GLY A 74 8.08 -21.05 -11.94
C GLY A 74 7.37 -21.96 -10.95
N SER A 75 6.48 -21.42 -10.10
CA SER A 75 5.71 -22.22 -9.15
C SER A 75 4.60 -22.99 -9.84
N ARG A 76 4.06 -22.44 -10.95
CA ARG A 76 2.87 -22.94 -11.66
C ARG A 76 1.67 -23.13 -10.74
N GLN A 77 1.61 -22.36 -9.66
CA GLN A 77 0.48 -22.35 -8.75
C GLN A 77 -0.37 -21.11 -9.05
N SER A 78 -1.67 -21.33 -9.16
CA SER A 78 -2.68 -20.28 -9.13
C SER A 78 -3.82 -20.91 -8.37
N PHE A 79 -4.01 -20.46 -7.13
CA PHE A 79 -5.00 -20.90 -6.12
C PHE A 79 -5.26 -22.41 -6.01
#